data_AF-A0A855K9Q0-F1
#
_entry.id   AF-A0A855K9Q0-F1
#
_cell.length_a   1.000
_cell.length_b   1.000
_cell.length_c   1.000
_cell.angle_alpha   90.00
_cell.angle_beta   90.00
_cell.angle_gamma   90.00
#
_symmetry.space_group_name_H-M   'P 1'
#
loop_
_entity.id
_entity.type
_entity.pdbx_description
1 polymer ?
#
loop_
_entity_poly.entity_id
_entity_poly.type
_entity_poly.pdbx_seq_one_letter_code
_entity_poly.pdbx_strand_id
1 'polypeptide(L)'
;RSVNARGLTLIPGLHDLHTHLRSPGYDAPDDLGKAYAGYLLAGVTSVNDYSVSGEMIAPIRQMVASGAVVAPHLELAVRVGVPGGHGTEYG
;
A
#
# COMPACT_ATOMS: atom_id res chain seq x y z
N ARG A 1 -9.32 24.42 -11.93
CA ARG A 1 -9.53 23.14 -12.65
C ARG A 1 -10.95 22.65 -12.37
N SER A 2 -11.69 22.14 -13.35
CA SER A 2 -13.05 21.59 -13.19
C SER A 2 -13.12 20.17 -13.77
N VAL A 3 -14.05 19.36 -13.26
CA VAL A 3 -14.33 17.99 -13.75
C VAL A 3 -15.84 17.89 -14.01
N ASN A 4 -16.24 17.44 -15.20
CA ASN A 4 -17.65 17.25 -15.54
C ASN A 4 -18.11 15.86 -15.08
N ALA A 5 -18.89 15.82 -14.00
CA ALA A 5 -19.43 14.59 -13.42
C ALA A 5 -20.92 14.35 -13.76
N ARG A 6 -21.48 15.04 -14.76
CA ARG A 6 -22.90 14.86 -15.13
C ARG A 6 -23.17 13.42 -15.56
N GLY A 7 -24.15 12.78 -14.90
CA GLY A 7 -24.53 11.39 -15.17
C GLY A 7 -23.61 10.35 -14.51
N LEU A 8 -22.67 10.77 -13.66
CA LEU A 8 -21.79 9.90 -12.89
C LEU A 8 -22.07 10.05 -11.39
N THR A 9 -21.60 9.07 -10.61
CA THR A 9 -21.56 9.16 -9.16
C THR A 9 -20.18 9.62 -8.71
N LEU A 10 -20.13 10.68 -7.91
CA LEU A 10 -18.91 11.09 -7.23
C LEU A 10 -18.80 10.32 -5.92
N ILE A 11 -17.69 9.63 -5.72
CA ILE A 11 -17.35 8.95 -4.47
C ILE A 11 -16.01 9.48 -3.93
N PRO A 12 -15.74 9.37 -2.63
CA PRO A 12 -14.40 9.53 -2.08
C PRO A 12 -13.43 8.53 -2.73
N GLY A 13 -12.14 8.82 -2.65
CA GLY A 13 -11.14 7.80 -2.94
C GLY A 13 -11.31 6.61 -1.98
N LEU A 14 -11.12 5.40 -2.49
CA LEU A 14 -11.33 4.19 -1.70
C LEU A 14 -10.21 4.08 -0.67
N HIS A 15 -10.56 3.59 0.53
CA HIS A 15 -9.61 3.25 1.58
C HIS A 15 -9.66 1.75 1.81
N ASP A 16 -8.57 1.06 1.49
CA ASP A 16 -8.43 -0.35 1.81
C ASP A 16 -7.88 -0.53 3.23
N LEU A 17 -8.70 -1.10 4.10
CA LEU A 17 -8.44 -1.17 5.54
C LEU A 17 -7.50 -2.31 5.92
N HIS A 18 -7.23 -3.27 5.04
CA HIS A 18 -6.35 -4.40 5.33
C HIS A 18 -5.69 -4.95 4.06
N THR A 19 -4.44 -4.56 3.83
CA THR A 19 -3.69 -4.95 2.63
C THR A 19 -2.34 -5.58 2.95
N HIS A 20 -1.83 -6.31 1.97
CA HIS A 20 -0.46 -6.80 1.96
C HIS A 20 0.21 -6.42 0.64
N LEU A 21 0.67 -5.18 0.53
CA LEU A 21 1.16 -4.62 -0.74
C LEU A 21 2.49 -5.21 -1.20
N ARG A 22 3.26 -5.80 -0.28
CA ARG A 22 4.48 -6.56 -0.56
C ARG A 22 4.31 -8.06 -0.64
N SER A 23 3.12 -8.60 -0.40
CA SER A 23 2.93 -10.04 -0.62
C SER A 23 2.51 -10.21 -2.06
N PRO A 24 3.35 -10.78 -2.94
CA PRO A 24 2.87 -11.12 -4.25
C PRO A 24 1.80 -12.19 -3.99
N GLY A 25 0.58 -11.98 -4.51
CA GLY A 25 -0.51 -12.94 -4.32
C GLY A 25 -0.23 -14.31 -4.94
N TYR A 26 0.81 -14.39 -5.78
CA TYR A 26 1.28 -15.54 -6.57
C TYR A 26 2.81 -15.43 -6.77
N ASP A 27 3.37 -16.09 -7.79
CA ASP A 27 4.84 -16.20 -8.04
C ASP A 27 5.51 -14.97 -8.67
N ALA A 28 4.96 -13.76 -8.46
CA ALA A 28 5.55 -12.53 -9.01
C ALA A 28 6.64 -11.98 -8.08
N PRO A 29 7.73 -11.37 -8.62
CA PRO A 29 8.67 -10.62 -7.80
C PRO A 29 8.00 -9.43 -7.12
N ASP A 30 8.43 -9.12 -5.89
CA ASP A 30 8.03 -7.90 -5.19
C ASP A 30 8.40 -6.65 -6.01
N ASP A 31 7.40 -5.85 -6.33
CA ASP A 31 7.56 -4.55 -7.00
C ASP A 31 6.58 -3.54 -6.39
N LEU A 32 7.08 -2.79 -5.41
CA LEU A 32 6.30 -1.77 -4.69
C LEU A 32 5.67 -0.74 -5.63
N GLY A 33 6.40 -0.31 -6.65
CA GLY A 33 5.90 0.70 -7.59
C GLY A 33 4.70 0.19 -8.38
N LYS A 34 4.78 -1.04 -8.90
CA LYS A 34 3.65 -1.67 -9.61
C LYS A 34 2.48 -1.95 -8.67
N ALA A 35 2.74 -2.44 -7.46
CA ALA A 35 1.68 -2.71 -6.48
C ALA A 35 0.91 -1.43 -6.14
N TYR A 36 1.62 -0.35 -5.79
CA TYR A 36 0.99 0.92 -5.43
C TYR A 36 0.26 1.57 -6.60
N ALA A 37 0.83 1.53 -7.81
CA ALA A 37 0.17 2.05 -9.01
C ALA A 37 -1.12 1.28 -9.33
N GLY A 38 -1.15 -0.04 -9.10
CA GLY A 38 -2.34 -0.86 -9.27
C GLY A 38 -3.50 -0.43 -8.36
N TYR A 39 -3.21 -0.15 -7.09
CA TYR A 39 -4.19 0.35 -6.13
C TYR A 39 -4.76 1.71 -6.54
N LEU A 40 -3.89 2.64 -6.95
CA LEU A 40 -4.31 3.96 -7.44
C LEU A 40 -5.16 3.86 -8.72
N LEU A 41 -4.81 2.96 -9.64
CA LEU A 41 -5.59 2.70 -10.85
C LEU A 41 -6.98 2.18 -10.52
N ALA A 42 -7.12 1.38 -9.46
CA ALA A 42 -8.40 0.88 -8.95
C ALA A 42 -9.18 1.92 -8.12
N GLY A 43 -8.68 3.15 -7.97
CA GLY A 43 -9.32 4.21 -7.20
C GLY A 43 -9.07 4.15 -5.69
N VAL A 44 -8.17 3.27 -5.23
CA VAL A 44 -7.74 3.21 -3.83
C VAL A 44 -6.66 4.27 -3.59
N THR A 45 -7.01 5.28 -2.80
CA THR A 45 -6.15 6.43 -2.50
C THR A 45 -5.54 6.37 -1.11
N SER A 46 -6.01 5.46 -0.24
CA SER A 46 -5.49 5.25 1.11
C SER A 46 -5.47 3.76 1.44
N VAL A 47 -4.49 3.31 2.20
CA VAL A 47 -4.32 1.90 2.58
C VAL A 47 -3.76 1.77 3.98
N ASN A 48 -4.17 0.70 4.68
CA ASN A 48 -3.44 0.17 5.83
C ASN A 48 -2.66 -1.06 5.36
N ASP A 49 -1.33 -0.96 5.34
CA ASP A 49 -0.43 -2.01 4.87
C ASP A 49 0.17 -2.77 6.05
N TYR A 50 -0.18 -4.07 6.14
CA TYR A 50 0.29 -4.99 7.17
C TYR A 50 1.40 -5.91 6.64
N SER A 51 2.00 -5.59 5.49
CA SER A 51 3.05 -6.42 4.89
C SER A 51 4.49 -6.07 5.31
N VAL A 52 4.66 -5.05 6.16
CA VAL A 52 5.97 -4.46 6.47
C VAL A 52 6.54 -4.91 7.82
N SER A 53 7.86 -4.86 7.92
CA SER A 53 8.64 -4.92 9.17
C SER A 53 9.15 -3.53 9.55
N GLY A 54 9.64 -3.37 10.79
CA GLY A 54 9.99 -2.05 11.34
C GLY A 54 11.10 -1.33 10.56
N GLU A 55 12.11 -2.07 10.13
CA GLU A 55 13.26 -1.59 9.34
C GLU A 55 12.86 -1.06 7.96
N MET A 56 11.68 -1.44 7.45
CA MET A 56 11.19 -1.02 6.14
C MET A 56 10.51 0.34 6.14
N ILE A 57 10.01 0.79 7.30
CA ILE A 57 9.15 1.99 7.37
C ILE A 57 9.87 3.24 6.87
N ALA A 58 11.11 3.47 7.33
CA ALA A 58 11.85 4.67 6.97
C ALA A 58 12.22 4.70 5.46
N PRO A 59 12.78 3.63 4.86
CA PRO A 59 12.99 3.56 3.41
C PRO A 59 11.73 3.77 2.58
N ILE A 60 10.60 3.14 2.93
CA ILE A 60 9.34 3.31 2.21
C ILE A 60 8.88 4.77 2.24
N ARG A 61 8.88 5.39 3.43
CA ARG A 61 8.52 6.80 3.58
C ARG A 61 9.42 7.72 2.75
N GLN A 62 10.72 7.45 2.70
CA GLN A 62 11.66 8.22 1.88
C GLN A 62 11.38 8.07 0.38
N MET A 63 11.10 6.86 -0.10
CA MET A 63 10.76 6.62 -1.50
C MET A 63 9.49 7.35 -1.93
N VAL A 64 8.45 7.34 -1.09
CA VAL A 64 7.20 8.04 -1.35
C VAL A 64 7.38 9.56 -1.27
N ALA A 65 8.06 10.06 -0.23
CA ALA A 65 8.27 11.49 -0.03
C ALA A 65 9.14 12.14 -1.12
N SER A 66 10.11 11.39 -1.66
CA SER A 66 10.93 11.84 -2.79
C SER A 66 10.21 11.82 -4.14
N GLY A 67 9.04 11.18 -4.23
CA GLY A 67 8.33 10.94 -5.48
C GLY A 67 8.97 9.87 -6.36
N ALA A 68 9.97 9.13 -5.86
CA ALA A 68 10.57 8.00 -6.57
C ALA A 68 9.53 6.90 -6.85
N VAL A 69 8.52 6.79 -5.97
CA VAL A 69 7.37 5.91 -6.16
C VAL A 69 6.09 6.69 -5.91
N VAL A 70 5.13 6.58 -6.83
CA VAL A 70 3.77 7.11 -6.66
C VAL A 70 2.97 6.10 -5.86
N ALA A 71 2.42 6.52 -4.73
CA ALA A 71 1.72 5.65 -3.78
C ALA A 71 0.37 6.24 -3.33
N PRO A 72 -0.58 5.40 -2.88
CA PRO A 72 -1.68 5.87 -2.05
C PRO A 72 -1.13 6.41 -0.72
N HIS A 73 -1.99 7.05 0.08
CA HIS A 73 -1.66 7.39 1.45
C HIS A 73 -1.44 6.09 2.25
N LEU A 74 -0.23 5.91 2.78
CA LEU A 74 0.19 4.69 3.45
C LEU A 74 0.11 4.83 4.98
N GLU A 75 -0.77 4.06 5.60
CA GLU A 75 -0.66 3.71 7.02
C GLU A 75 0.13 2.39 7.12
N LEU A 76 1.37 2.48 7.59
CA LEU A 76 2.29 1.34 7.66
C LEU A 76 2.20 0.68 9.04
N ALA A 77 1.74 -0.57 9.09
CA ALA A 77 1.57 -1.34 10.31
C ALA A 77 2.54 -2.52 10.35
N VAL A 78 3.38 -2.57 11.39
CA VAL A 78 4.28 -3.71 11.63
C VAL A 78 3.49 -4.88 12.17
N ARG A 79 3.75 -6.07 11.65
CA ARG A 79 3.27 -7.33 12.25
C ARG A 79 4.10 -7.65 13.48
N VAL A 80 3.45 -7.74 14.64
CA VAL A 80 4.08 -8.23 15.87
C VAL A 80 3.53 -9.63 16.14
N GLY A 81 4.35 -10.64 15.84
CA GLY A 81 4.01 -12.04 16.07
C GLY A 81 4.52 -12.56 17.42
N VAL A 82 3.97 -13.70 17.84
CA VAL A 82 4.55 -14.55 18.90
C VAL A 82 5.47 -15.59 18.27
N PRO A 83 6.44 -16.18 19.01
CA PRO A 83 7.25 -17.27 18.47
C PRO A 83 6.39 -18.37 17.82
N GLY A 84 6.65 -18.68 16.54
CA GLY A 84 5.89 -19.66 15.75
C GLY A 84 4.58 -19.15 15.13
N GLY A 85 4.25 -17.86 15.28
CA GLY A 85 3.14 -17.22 14.60
C GLY A 85 3.47 -16.79 13.17
N HIS A 86 2.45 -16.64 12.33
CA HIS A 86 2.58 -16.09 10.98
C HIS A 86 3.19 -14.69 11.00
N GLY A 87 4.17 -14.43 10.12
CA GLY A 87 4.79 -13.12 9.95
C GLY A 87 6.01 -12.87 10.85
N THR A 88 6.53 -13.91 11.50
CA THR A 88 7.77 -13.86 12.31
C THR A 88 9.04 -14.17 11.52
N GLU A 89 8.91 -14.47 10.22
CA GLU A 89 9.99 -14.98 9.39
C GLU A 89 10.96 -13.90 8.90
N TYR A 90 10.61 -12.61 9.05
CA TYR A 90 11.44 -11.49 8.58
C TYR A 90 11.44 -10.32 9.56
N GLY A 91 12.64 -10.04 10.08
CA GLY A 91 13.07 -8.93 10.93
C GLY A 91 14.55 -9.08 11.24
#